data_AF-A0AAI9GU94-F1
#
_entry.id   AF-A0AAI9GU94-F1
#
_cell.length_a   1.000
_cell.length_b   1.000
_cell.length_c   1.000
_cell.angle_alpha   90.00
_cell.angle_beta   90.00
_cell.angle_gamma   90.00
#
_symmetry.space_group_name_H-M   'P 1'
#
loop_
_entity.id
_entity.type
_entity.pdbx_description
1 polymer ?
#
loop_
_entity_poly.entity_id
_entity_poly.type
_entity_poly.pdbx_seq_one_letter_code
_entity_poly.pdbx_strand_id
1 'polypeptide(L)'
;MSEQQILISPVASRGDKLTWTTRIAYGGGDTACNVVFGMIGTVLTLFYTDYVGISIATVGLVMLISRLFDGVSDVIMGLMVERTNSRWGKSRPWLLWMSAPYAVSAILLFTVPQTTGTLQFLYLLVAYNFCTTVCYTAINLPYGSLSAMMTRTSWERDMLSITRMSMSPFGRILAVACTLPLVKYFGDDQAAWIKTMAIWAFLALLLLLFCFYKCEEKVVIKAREKQGNVAVKTQLSALFRNQYFWASAILWTAQSVYYTVVGIALPYYCRYVLGDDTFYSSIFVAETACIIIFTFLSSIPIRKYGKRNVALCGIVLATIGQVLFMFNSDDYHWALANAIIRGIGFAPLNAVLFGFCGDAVEYGQWKTRVRQEGMIFSAGSVGTKLGAGIAAAVISGLLSLSGYVSSSSGSGVQPQSAIDMINNVYLYGSFFLWIVVIITLLFYRLDKQYPQIMQELKEREARGEM
;
A
#
# COMPACT_ATOMS: atom_id res chain seq x y z
N MET A 1 -52.98 5.14 19.29
CA MET A 1 -53.22 3.80 18.72
C MET A 1 -53.19 3.93 17.21
N SER A 2 -52.06 3.57 16.59
CA SER A 2 -51.98 2.93 15.26
C SER A 2 -50.50 2.74 14.93
N GLU A 3 -50.07 1.51 15.17
CA GLU A 3 -48.86 0.82 14.74
C GLU A 3 -48.15 1.42 13.50
N GLN A 4 -46.98 2.01 13.70
CA GLN A 4 -45.90 1.88 12.72
C GLN A 4 -45.00 0.74 13.20
N GLN A 5 -45.30 -0.46 12.70
CA GLN A 5 -44.40 -1.61 12.74
C GLN A 5 -43.00 -1.19 12.30
N ILE A 6 -42.13 -1.01 13.29
CA ILE A 6 -40.69 -1.04 13.13
C ILE A 6 -40.40 -2.42 12.55
N LEU A 7 -40.05 -2.48 11.26
CA LEU A 7 -39.46 -3.65 10.64
C LEU A 7 -38.09 -3.88 11.30
N ILE A 8 -38.15 -4.53 12.46
CA ILE A 8 -37.06 -5.29 13.04
C ILE A 8 -36.74 -6.34 11.98
N SER A 9 -35.68 -6.14 11.20
CA SER A 9 -35.12 -7.25 10.42
C SER A 9 -34.62 -8.28 11.44
N PRO A 10 -35.24 -9.47 11.54
CA PRO A 10 -34.86 -10.45 12.53
C PRO A 10 -33.51 -11.04 12.14
N VAL A 11 -32.70 -11.35 13.16
CA VAL A 11 -31.72 -12.45 13.20
C VAL A 11 -30.80 -12.57 11.99
N ALA A 12 -29.53 -12.15 12.15
CA ALA A 12 -28.34 -12.61 11.39
C ALA A 12 -28.67 -13.44 10.12
N SER A 13 -29.21 -12.79 9.09
CA SER A 13 -29.61 -13.50 7.89
C SER A 13 -28.36 -13.84 7.10
N ARG A 14 -28.39 -14.96 6.37
CA ARG A 14 -27.32 -15.44 5.47
C ARG A 14 -26.86 -14.43 4.38
N GLY A 15 -27.35 -13.18 4.38
CA GLY A 15 -27.06 -12.11 3.41
C GLY A 15 -25.90 -11.15 3.76
N ASP A 16 -25.29 -11.24 4.95
CA ASP A 16 -24.18 -10.35 5.37
C ASP A 16 -22.77 -10.80 4.91
N LYS A 17 -22.68 -11.95 4.21
CA LYS A 17 -21.42 -12.43 3.65
C LYS A 17 -21.19 -11.79 2.29
N LEU A 18 -20.03 -11.14 2.11
CA LEU A 18 -19.65 -10.62 0.80
C LEU A 18 -19.43 -11.78 -0.15
N THR A 19 -20.02 -11.71 -1.33
CA THR A 19 -19.81 -12.70 -2.40
C THR A 19 -18.34 -12.69 -2.80
N TRP A 20 -17.78 -13.86 -3.17
CA TRP A 20 -16.41 -13.96 -3.68
C TRP A 20 -16.16 -13.04 -4.88
N THR A 21 -17.17 -12.82 -5.73
CA THR A 21 -17.11 -11.85 -6.82
C THR A 21 -16.82 -10.42 -6.33
N THR A 22 -17.43 -9.99 -5.22
CA THR A 22 -17.17 -8.66 -4.64
C THR A 22 -15.78 -8.58 -4.03
N ARG A 23 -15.27 -9.67 -3.43
CA ARG A 23 -13.91 -9.72 -2.90
C ARG A 23 -12.85 -9.61 -4.00
N ILE A 24 -13.05 -10.36 -5.10
CA ILE A 24 -12.17 -10.31 -6.28
C ILE A 24 -12.28 -8.95 -6.97
N ALA A 25 -13.48 -8.38 -7.09
CA ALA A 25 -13.67 -7.04 -7.64
C ALA A 25 -12.97 -5.97 -6.79
N TYR A 26 -13.02 -6.11 -5.46
CA TYR A 26 -12.25 -5.26 -4.56
C TYR A 26 -10.76 -5.44 -4.85
N GLY A 27 -10.20 -6.66 -4.77
CA GLY A 27 -8.78 -6.90 -5.02
C GLY A 27 -8.31 -6.42 -6.40
N GLY A 28 -9.13 -6.59 -7.44
CA GLY A 28 -8.86 -6.11 -8.80
C GLY A 28 -8.72 -4.58 -8.90
N GLY A 29 -9.42 -3.82 -8.05
CA GLY A 29 -9.24 -2.37 -7.97
C GLY A 29 -7.84 -1.96 -7.50
N ASP A 30 -7.29 -2.64 -6.49
CA ASP A 30 -5.91 -2.37 -6.03
C ASP A 30 -4.88 -2.87 -7.04
N THR A 31 -5.13 -4.01 -7.69
CA THR A 31 -4.34 -4.49 -8.82
C THR A 31 -4.25 -3.44 -9.92
N ALA A 32 -5.36 -2.81 -10.31
CA ALA A 32 -5.37 -1.75 -11.31
C ALA A 32 -4.50 -0.54 -10.91
N CYS A 33 -4.60 -0.14 -9.64
CA CYS A 33 -3.79 0.95 -9.09
C CYS A 33 -2.30 0.60 -9.10
N ASN A 34 -1.95 -0.63 -8.69
CA ASN A 34 -0.58 -1.11 -8.58
C ASN A 34 0.07 -1.46 -9.92
N VAL A 35 -0.70 -1.80 -10.96
CA VAL A 35 -0.19 -1.95 -12.33
C VAL A 35 0.46 -0.65 -12.79
N VAL A 36 -0.28 0.46 -12.73
CA VAL A 36 0.23 1.77 -13.17
C VAL A 36 1.28 2.33 -12.21
N PHE A 37 1.06 2.24 -10.88
CA PHE A 37 2.03 2.72 -9.90
C PHE A 37 3.35 1.92 -9.93
N GLY A 38 3.26 0.61 -10.13
CA GLY A 38 4.41 -0.28 -10.30
C GLY A 38 5.26 0.08 -11.51
N MET A 39 4.59 0.37 -12.63
CA MET A 39 5.23 0.85 -13.86
C MET A 39 5.95 2.19 -13.65
N ILE A 40 5.30 3.14 -12.96
CA ILE A 40 5.89 4.43 -12.59
C ILE A 40 7.15 4.23 -11.74
N GLY A 41 7.13 3.28 -10.81
CA GLY A 41 8.26 3.04 -9.90
C GLY A 41 9.45 2.31 -10.52
N THR A 42 9.25 1.51 -11.57
CA THR A 42 10.29 0.60 -12.10
C THR A 42 10.77 0.96 -13.51
N VAL A 43 9.86 1.43 -14.37
CA VAL A 43 10.15 1.57 -15.80
C VAL A 43 10.18 3.03 -16.26
N LEU A 44 9.51 3.93 -15.55
CA LEU A 44 9.42 5.34 -15.94
C LEU A 44 10.79 6.04 -15.97
N THR A 45 11.64 5.74 -14.99
CA THR A 45 13.00 6.30 -14.94
C THR A 45 13.80 5.89 -16.17
N LEU A 46 13.76 4.60 -16.53
CA LEU A 46 14.43 4.06 -17.72
C LEU A 46 13.90 4.74 -19.00
N PHE A 47 12.58 4.90 -19.11
CA PHE A 47 11.98 5.59 -20.25
C PHE A 47 12.49 7.03 -20.40
N TYR A 48 12.54 7.81 -19.32
CA TYR A 48 13.01 9.19 -19.37
C TYR A 48 14.50 9.33 -19.67
N THR A 49 15.32 8.39 -19.21
CA THR A 49 16.77 8.46 -19.40
C THR A 49 17.18 7.97 -20.78
N ASP A 50 16.63 6.85 -21.22
CA ASP A 50 17.15 6.11 -22.38
C ASP A 50 16.42 6.49 -23.67
N TYR A 51 15.13 6.85 -23.60
CA TYR A 51 14.32 7.18 -24.78
C TYR A 51 14.09 8.68 -24.95
N VAL A 52 13.90 9.40 -23.85
CA VAL A 52 13.67 10.85 -23.89
C VAL A 52 14.98 11.63 -23.77
N GLY A 53 16.05 11.01 -23.24
CA GLY A 53 17.37 11.64 -23.11
C GLY A 53 17.46 12.67 -21.98
N ILE A 54 16.59 12.58 -20.96
CA ILE A 54 16.59 13.48 -19.80
C ILE A 54 17.59 12.97 -18.77
N SER A 55 18.37 13.88 -18.19
CA SER A 55 19.35 13.51 -17.16
C SER A 55 18.68 12.81 -15.96
N ILE A 56 19.33 11.74 -15.49
CA ILE A 56 18.90 10.96 -14.31
C ILE A 56 18.67 11.86 -13.10
N ALA A 57 19.54 12.85 -12.88
CA ALA A 57 19.44 13.80 -11.77
C ALA A 57 18.13 14.61 -11.83
N THR A 58 17.72 15.03 -13.03
CA THR A 58 16.48 15.79 -13.22
C THR A 58 15.26 14.91 -12.95
N VAL A 59 15.27 13.67 -13.44
CA VAL A 59 14.19 12.70 -13.19
C VAL A 59 14.05 12.41 -11.68
N GLY A 60 15.17 12.16 -11.00
CA GLY A 60 15.21 11.94 -9.56
C GLY A 60 14.66 13.13 -8.76
N LEU A 61 15.02 14.37 -9.16
CA LEU A 61 14.53 15.58 -8.52
C LEU A 61 13.01 15.74 -8.69
N VAL A 62 12.46 15.49 -9.89
CA VAL A 62 11.01 15.53 -10.13
C VAL A 62 10.29 14.51 -9.25
N MET A 63 10.79 13.28 -9.19
CA MET A 63 10.18 12.22 -8.38
C MET A 63 10.23 12.55 -6.88
N LEU A 64 11.33 13.14 -6.40
CA LEU A 64 11.49 13.54 -4.99
C LEU A 64 10.52 14.68 -4.61
N ILE A 65 10.46 15.73 -5.42
CA ILE A 65 9.53 16.86 -5.19
C ILE A 65 8.09 16.37 -5.20
N SER A 66 7.74 15.49 -6.13
CA SER A 66 6.39 14.94 -6.24
C SER A 66 5.99 14.07 -5.05
N ARG A 67 6.95 13.39 -4.41
CA ARG A 67 6.70 12.63 -3.17
C ARG A 67 6.30 13.51 -1.98
N LEU A 68 6.76 14.75 -1.92
CA LEU A 68 6.32 15.71 -0.90
C LEU A 68 4.87 16.13 -1.15
N PHE A 69 4.52 16.44 -2.40
CA PHE A 69 3.15 16.78 -2.78
C PHE A 69 2.17 15.62 -2.55
N ASP A 70 2.60 14.39 -2.82
CA ASP A 70 1.84 13.16 -2.57
C ASP A 70 1.40 12.99 -1.11
N GLY A 71 2.17 13.50 -0.14
CA GLY A 71 1.79 13.46 1.28
C GLY A 71 0.71 14.48 1.62
N VAL A 72 0.81 15.68 1.07
CA VAL A 72 -0.17 16.76 1.28
C VAL A 72 -1.50 16.42 0.61
N SER A 73 -1.46 15.88 -0.61
CA SER A 73 -2.67 15.49 -1.35
C SER A 73 -3.43 14.37 -0.65
N ASP A 74 -2.74 13.42 -0.01
CA ASP A 74 -3.38 12.35 0.75
C ASP A 74 -4.24 12.92 1.90
N VAL A 75 -3.72 13.87 2.67
CA VAL A 75 -4.47 14.52 3.76
C VAL A 75 -5.68 15.28 3.22
N ILE A 76 -5.50 16.03 2.13
CA ILE A 76 -6.58 16.79 1.48
C ILE A 76 -7.66 15.82 0.99
N MET A 77 -7.28 14.72 0.34
CA MET A 77 -8.26 13.74 -0.14
C MET A 77 -8.96 13.01 0.99
N GLY A 78 -8.29 12.71 2.11
CA GLY A 78 -8.93 12.19 3.32
C GLY A 78 -10.07 13.09 3.80
N LEU A 79 -9.84 14.42 3.82
CA LEU A 79 -10.85 15.43 4.15
C LEU A 79 -11.96 15.52 3.09
N MET A 80 -11.62 15.48 1.80
CA MET A 80 -12.60 15.58 0.72
C MET A 80 -13.55 14.37 0.69
N VAL A 81 -13.03 13.15 0.89
CA VAL A 81 -13.85 11.93 0.98
C VAL A 81 -14.85 12.04 2.13
N GLU A 82 -14.45 12.60 3.27
CA GLU A 82 -15.37 12.80 4.40
C GLU A 82 -16.51 13.79 4.08
N ARG A 83 -16.23 14.82 3.28
CA ARG A 83 -17.21 15.84 2.87
C ARG A 83 -18.02 15.47 1.64
N THR A 84 -17.66 14.39 0.93
CA THR A 84 -18.36 13.96 -0.28
C THR A 84 -19.71 13.36 0.10
N ASN A 85 -20.80 13.96 -0.39
CA ASN A 85 -22.15 13.40 -0.31
C ASN A 85 -22.64 13.18 -1.73
N SER A 86 -22.75 11.93 -2.17
CA SER A 86 -23.22 11.56 -3.50
C SER A 86 -24.26 10.44 -3.43
N ARG A 87 -25.05 10.31 -4.50
CA ARG A 87 -26.10 9.26 -4.65
C ARG A 87 -25.54 7.84 -4.59
N TRP A 88 -24.26 7.64 -4.91
CA TRP A 88 -23.60 6.33 -4.91
C TRP A 88 -22.76 6.05 -3.66
N GLY A 89 -22.83 6.90 -2.64
CA GLY A 89 -22.01 6.80 -1.43
C GLY A 89 -20.93 7.88 -1.34
N LYS A 90 -19.95 7.69 -0.46
CA LYS A 90 -18.85 8.66 -0.24
C LYS A 90 -17.59 8.33 -1.04
N SER A 91 -17.17 7.07 -1.02
CA SER A 91 -15.89 6.64 -1.59
C SER A 91 -16.03 6.06 -3.00
N ARG A 92 -17.15 5.43 -3.29
CA ARG A 92 -17.46 4.82 -4.60
C ARG A 92 -17.50 5.82 -5.77
N PRO A 93 -18.03 7.05 -5.65
CA PRO A 93 -18.02 8.01 -6.76
C PRO A 93 -16.61 8.40 -7.22
N TRP A 94 -15.65 8.48 -6.30
CA TRP A 94 -14.27 8.85 -6.61
C TRP A 94 -13.58 7.81 -7.50
N LEU A 95 -13.89 6.52 -7.32
CA LEU A 95 -13.45 5.45 -8.22
C LEU A 95 -13.92 5.71 -9.65
N LEU A 96 -15.19 6.06 -9.85
CA LEU A 96 -15.74 6.34 -11.18
C LEU A 96 -15.15 7.62 -11.77
N TRP A 97 -15.21 8.72 -11.03
CA TRP A 97 -14.79 10.04 -11.50
C TRP A 97 -13.30 10.11 -11.86
N MET A 98 -12.45 9.42 -11.10
CA MET A 98 -11.00 9.48 -11.32
C MET A 98 -10.45 8.32 -12.15
N SER A 99 -11.22 7.24 -12.39
CA SER A 99 -10.75 6.11 -13.21
C SER A 99 -10.33 6.50 -14.63
N ALA A 100 -11.13 7.29 -15.34
CA ALA A 100 -10.80 7.76 -16.69
C ALA A 100 -9.66 8.80 -16.69
N PRO A 101 -9.66 9.85 -15.84
CA PRO A 101 -8.50 10.73 -15.67
C PRO A 101 -7.20 9.97 -15.37
N TYR A 102 -7.26 8.93 -14.53
CA TYR A 102 -6.10 8.11 -14.19
C TYR A 102 -5.55 7.32 -15.38
N ALA A 103 -6.44 6.74 -16.20
CA ALA A 103 -6.04 6.04 -17.42
C ALA A 103 -5.40 7.00 -18.43
N VAL A 104 -5.96 8.20 -18.61
CA VAL A 104 -5.40 9.23 -19.50
C VAL A 104 -4.07 9.75 -18.96
N SER A 105 -3.96 10.01 -17.66
CA SER A 105 -2.72 10.48 -17.05
C SER A 105 -1.58 9.45 -17.15
N ALA A 106 -1.91 8.16 -17.06
CA ALA A 106 -0.95 7.08 -17.26
C ALA A 106 -0.36 7.08 -18.69
N ILE A 107 -1.12 7.47 -19.70
CA ILE A 107 -0.64 7.62 -21.09
C ILE A 107 0.16 8.92 -21.25
N LEU A 108 -0.30 10.01 -20.65
CA LEU A 108 0.37 11.32 -20.70
C LEU A 108 1.79 11.27 -20.16
N LEU A 109 2.06 10.45 -19.14
CA LEU A 109 3.40 10.22 -18.59
C LEU A 109 4.43 9.77 -19.63
N PHE A 110 4.00 9.00 -20.64
CA PHE A 110 4.88 8.47 -21.68
C PHE A 110 4.83 9.30 -22.98
N THR A 111 3.94 10.29 -23.03
CA THR A 111 3.78 11.20 -24.16
C THR A 111 4.57 12.48 -23.92
N VAL A 112 5.89 12.36 -23.76
CA VAL A 112 6.75 13.53 -23.53
C VAL A 112 7.01 14.26 -24.86
N PRO A 113 6.70 15.56 -24.96
CA PRO A 113 7.01 16.34 -26.16
C PRO A 113 8.53 16.55 -26.31
N GLN A 114 9.04 16.35 -27.52
CA GLN A 114 10.44 16.58 -27.90
C GLN A 114 10.69 18.08 -28.11
N THR A 115 10.78 18.85 -27.02
CA THR A 115 10.93 20.32 -27.01
C THR A 115 12.11 20.74 -26.14
N THR A 116 12.25 22.04 -25.82
CA THR A 116 13.29 22.57 -24.92
C THR A 116 13.28 21.88 -23.55
N GLY A 117 14.48 21.65 -22.98
CA GLY A 117 14.64 20.91 -21.70
C GLY A 117 13.86 21.48 -20.51
N THR A 118 13.66 22.81 -20.44
CA THR A 118 12.83 23.43 -19.38
C THR A 118 11.35 23.10 -19.51
N LEU A 119 10.82 23.08 -20.75
CA LEU A 119 9.42 22.70 -21.01
C LEU A 119 9.19 21.21 -20.77
N GLN A 120 10.17 20.36 -21.12
CA GLN A 120 10.13 18.94 -20.80
C GLN A 120 10.10 18.71 -19.28
N PHE A 121 10.94 19.41 -18.52
CA PHE A 121 10.93 19.33 -17.05
C PHE A 121 9.56 19.73 -16.46
N LEU A 122 9.00 20.87 -16.90
CA LEU A 122 7.70 21.33 -16.45
C LEU A 122 6.59 20.33 -16.81
N TYR A 123 6.62 19.78 -18.03
CA TYR A 123 5.67 18.76 -18.46
C TYR A 123 5.76 17.51 -17.58
N LEU A 124 6.96 17.01 -17.34
CA LEU A 124 7.19 15.85 -16.46
C LEU A 124 6.65 16.09 -15.06
N LEU A 125 6.93 17.26 -14.48
CA LEU A 125 6.47 17.62 -13.15
C LEU A 125 4.94 17.66 -13.10
N VAL A 126 4.29 18.29 -14.07
CA VAL A 126 2.82 18.40 -14.12
C VAL A 126 2.17 17.03 -14.38
N ALA A 127 2.64 16.28 -15.38
CA ALA A 127 2.08 14.98 -15.74
C ALA A 127 2.26 13.95 -14.61
N TYR A 128 3.42 13.95 -13.94
CA TYR A 128 3.70 13.09 -12.81
C TYR A 128 2.78 13.40 -11.63
N ASN A 129 2.74 14.65 -11.18
CA ASN A 129 1.88 15.04 -10.05
C ASN A 129 0.39 14.83 -10.39
N PHE A 130 -0.03 15.11 -11.62
CA PHE A 130 -1.41 14.84 -12.03
C PHE A 130 -1.75 13.34 -11.90
N CYS A 131 -0.86 12.46 -12.36
CA CYS A 131 -1.08 11.02 -12.29
C CYS A 131 -1.00 10.46 -10.86
N THR A 132 0.07 10.76 -10.12
CA THR A 132 0.33 10.15 -8.80
C THR A 132 -0.31 10.93 -7.65
N THR A 133 -0.15 12.25 -7.64
CA THR A 133 -0.56 13.11 -6.53
C THR A 133 -2.06 13.36 -6.53
N VAL A 134 -2.65 13.51 -7.72
CA VAL A 134 -4.09 13.79 -7.85
C VAL A 134 -4.86 12.50 -8.12
N CYS A 135 -4.67 11.87 -9.28
CA CYS A 135 -5.52 10.75 -9.69
C CYS A 135 -5.33 9.50 -8.82
N TYR A 136 -4.08 9.05 -8.60
CA TYR A 136 -3.83 7.84 -7.80
C TYR A 136 -4.27 8.02 -6.35
N THR A 137 -3.93 9.13 -5.70
CA THR A 137 -4.39 9.43 -4.33
C THR A 137 -5.92 9.51 -4.25
N ALA A 138 -6.57 10.18 -5.20
CA ALA A 138 -8.02 10.29 -5.26
C ALA A 138 -8.74 8.98 -5.59
N ILE A 139 -8.03 7.92 -6.00
CA ILE A 139 -8.58 6.57 -6.15
C ILE A 139 -8.24 5.72 -4.93
N ASN A 140 -6.97 5.64 -4.55
CA ASN A 140 -6.45 4.69 -3.58
C ASN A 140 -6.96 4.95 -2.15
N LEU A 141 -7.12 6.22 -1.76
CA LEU A 141 -7.63 6.56 -0.42
C LEU A 141 -9.12 6.20 -0.26
N PRO A 142 -10.03 6.66 -1.15
CA PRO A 142 -11.42 6.21 -1.09
C PRO A 142 -11.52 4.69 -1.21
N TYR A 143 -10.76 4.08 -2.12
CA TYR A 143 -10.71 2.63 -2.28
C TYR A 143 -10.32 1.92 -0.97
N GLY A 144 -9.27 2.37 -0.28
CA GLY A 144 -8.86 1.79 1.00
C GLY A 144 -9.97 1.89 2.05
N SER A 145 -10.58 3.07 2.17
CA SER A 145 -11.68 3.32 3.12
C SER A 145 -12.94 2.51 2.78
N LEU A 146 -13.13 2.12 1.52
CA LEU A 146 -14.28 1.34 1.05
C LEU A 146 -14.39 -0.02 1.75
N SER A 147 -13.26 -0.63 2.15
CA SER A 147 -13.29 -1.88 2.93
C SER A 147 -14.05 -1.75 4.25
N ALA A 148 -13.90 -0.61 4.94
CA ALA A 148 -14.60 -0.32 6.19
C ALA A 148 -16.08 0.05 5.97
N MET A 149 -16.42 0.60 4.79
CA MET A 149 -17.78 1.01 4.40
C MET A 149 -18.63 -0.11 3.78
N MET A 150 -18.04 -1.18 3.27
CA MET A 150 -18.79 -2.30 2.68
C MET A 150 -19.34 -3.29 3.72
N THR A 151 -18.67 -3.42 4.88
CA THR A 151 -19.08 -4.39 5.91
C THR A 151 -18.64 -3.94 7.29
N ARG A 152 -19.42 -4.30 8.31
CA ARG A 152 -19.08 -4.10 9.73
C ARG A 152 -18.42 -5.30 10.38
N THR A 153 -18.47 -6.45 9.70
CA THR A 153 -17.93 -7.69 10.21
C THR A 153 -16.42 -7.68 10.03
N SER A 154 -15.68 -7.69 11.15
CA SER A 154 -14.21 -7.68 11.18
C SER A 154 -13.60 -8.74 10.25
N TRP A 155 -14.15 -9.95 10.27
CA TRP A 155 -13.74 -11.05 9.40
C TRP A 155 -13.87 -10.76 7.90
N GLU A 156 -14.98 -10.15 7.46
CA GLU A 156 -15.17 -9.83 6.05
C GLU A 156 -14.21 -8.71 5.60
N ARG A 157 -13.87 -7.76 6.48
CA ARG A 157 -12.84 -6.75 6.22
C ARG A 157 -11.46 -7.37 6.08
N ASP A 158 -11.13 -8.33 6.93
CA ASP A 158 -9.86 -9.03 6.83
C ASP A 158 -9.77 -9.84 5.54
N MET A 159 -10.87 -10.48 5.11
CA MET A 159 -10.91 -11.16 3.81
C MET A 159 -10.75 -10.20 2.64
N LEU A 160 -11.32 -8.99 2.72
CA LEU A 160 -11.10 -7.94 1.72
C LEU A 160 -9.64 -7.47 1.71
N SER A 161 -9.04 -7.28 2.88
CA SER A 161 -7.62 -6.91 3.03
C SER A 161 -6.70 -8.00 2.48
N ILE A 162 -6.94 -9.27 2.81
CA ILE A 162 -6.21 -10.42 2.28
C ILE A 162 -6.33 -10.50 0.76
N THR A 163 -7.55 -10.40 0.23
CA THR A 163 -7.77 -10.49 -1.23
C THR A 163 -7.05 -9.34 -1.95
N ARG A 164 -7.13 -8.12 -1.39
CA ARG A 164 -6.40 -6.95 -1.87
C ARG A 164 -4.89 -7.18 -1.90
N MET A 165 -4.32 -7.61 -0.78
CA MET A 165 -2.87 -7.75 -0.59
C MET A 165 -2.26 -8.93 -1.34
N SER A 166 -3.02 -9.99 -1.59
CA SER A 166 -2.56 -11.09 -2.45
C SER A 166 -2.61 -10.73 -3.94
N MET A 167 -3.63 -10.00 -4.40
CA MET A 167 -3.79 -9.66 -5.82
C MET A 167 -2.92 -8.48 -6.28
N SER A 168 -2.58 -7.56 -5.38
CA SER A 168 -1.83 -6.34 -5.71
C SER A 168 -0.41 -6.60 -6.25
N PRO A 169 0.44 -7.42 -5.59
CA PRO A 169 1.76 -7.76 -6.10
C PRO A 169 1.72 -8.49 -7.45
N PHE A 170 0.72 -9.36 -7.67
CA PHE A 170 0.54 -10.06 -8.93
C PHE A 170 0.35 -9.08 -10.10
N GLY A 171 -0.48 -8.05 -9.90
CA GLY A 171 -0.67 -6.96 -10.86
C GLY A 171 0.63 -6.25 -11.21
N ARG A 172 1.40 -5.88 -10.19
CA ARG A 172 2.69 -5.22 -10.36
C ARG A 172 3.68 -6.08 -11.15
N ILE A 173 3.82 -7.36 -10.78
CA ILE A 173 4.76 -8.27 -11.43
C ILE A 173 4.37 -8.47 -12.89
N LEU A 174 3.10 -8.76 -13.16
CA LEU A 174 2.60 -8.98 -14.51
C LEU A 174 2.84 -7.74 -15.40
N ALA A 175 2.53 -6.55 -14.88
CA ALA A 175 2.75 -5.30 -15.59
C ALA A 175 4.23 -5.10 -15.96
N VAL A 176 5.13 -5.20 -14.98
CA VAL A 176 6.56 -4.94 -15.19
C VAL A 176 7.19 -6.01 -16.08
N ALA A 177 6.89 -7.29 -15.85
CA ALA A 177 7.49 -8.39 -16.59
C ALA A 177 7.07 -8.42 -18.07
N CYS A 178 5.80 -8.11 -18.37
CA CYS A 178 5.29 -8.13 -19.75
C CYS A 178 5.59 -6.83 -20.52
N THR A 179 5.87 -5.72 -19.85
CA THR A 179 6.06 -4.42 -20.51
C THR A 179 7.26 -4.40 -21.45
N LEU A 180 8.46 -4.76 -20.98
CA LEU A 180 9.65 -4.68 -21.84
C LEU A 180 9.54 -5.58 -23.09
N PRO A 181 9.06 -6.84 -23.00
CA PRO A 181 8.78 -7.65 -24.19
C PRO A 181 7.73 -7.02 -25.13
N LEU A 182 6.65 -6.43 -24.60
CA LEU A 182 5.62 -5.77 -25.41
C LEU A 182 6.17 -4.56 -26.16
N VAL A 183 6.96 -3.73 -25.50
CA VAL A 183 7.60 -2.55 -26.12
C VAL A 183 8.52 -2.97 -27.26
N LYS A 184 9.36 -4.00 -27.04
CA LYS A 184 10.24 -4.55 -28.09
C LYS A 184 9.44 -5.09 -29.28
N TYR A 185 8.32 -5.77 -29.03
CA TYR A 185 7.44 -6.24 -30.10
C TYR A 185 6.85 -5.10 -30.93
N PHE A 186 6.53 -3.96 -30.31
CA PHE A 186 5.95 -2.79 -30.98
C PHE A 186 6.97 -1.89 -31.68
N GLY A 187 8.27 -2.21 -31.65
CA GLY A 187 9.32 -1.51 -32.37
C GLY A 187 10.30 -0.72 -31.50
N ASP A 188 10.23 -0.85 -30.16
CA ASP A 188 11.16 -0.22 -29.20
C ASP A 188 11.25 1.32 -29.29
N ASP A 189 10.23 1.98 -29.84
CA ASP A 189 10.17 3.44 -29.93
C ASP A 189 9.32 4.07 -28.82
N GLN A 190 9.39 5.40 -28.65
CA GLN A 190 8.46 6.14 -27.77
C GLN A 190 6.98 5.82 -28.08
N ALA A 191 6.63 5.61 -29.36
CA ALA A 191 5.28 5.20 -29.74
C ALA A 191 4.92 3.78 -29.25
N ALA A 192 5.88 2.86 -29.15
CA ALA A 192 5.71 1.52 -28.60
C ALA A 192 5.44 1.56 -27.09
N TRP A 193 6.11 2.47 -26.37
CA TRP A 193 5.84 2.76 -24.96
C TRP A 193 4.42 3.28 -24.75
N ILE A 194 3.99 4.25 -25.56
CA ILE A 194 2.63 4.82 -25.48
C ILE A 194 1.57 3.74 -25.75
N LYS A 195 1.76 2.88 -26.77
CA LYS A 195 0.84 1.78 -27.07
C LYS A 195 0.76 0.76 -25.94
N THR A 196 1.91 0.35 -25.41
CA THR A 196 1.97 -0.60 -24.28
C THR A 196 1.27 -0.02 -23.04
N MET A 197 1.50 1.26 -22.75
CA MET A 197 0.84 1.95 -21.64
C MET A 197 -0.65 2.16 -21.85
N ALA A 198 -1.10 2.37 -23.09
CA ALA A 198 -2.53 2.43 -23.40
C ALA A 198 -3.23 1.10 -23.13
N ILE A 199 -2.59 -0.05 -23.41
CA ILE A 199 -3.12 -1.38 -23.09
C ILE A 199 -3.27 -1.55 -21.57
N TRP A 200 -2.24 -1.19 -20.80
CA TRP A 200 -2.28 -1.27 -19.33
C TRP A 200 -3.29 -0.29 -18.72
N ALA A 201 -3.36 0.93 -19.22
CA ALA A 201 -4.32 1.94 -18.78
C ALA A 201 -5.76 1.50 -19.06
N PHE A 202 -6.01 0.88 -20.22
CA PHE A 202 -7.31 0.32 -20.56
C PHE A 202 -7.69 -0.85 -19.64
N LEU A 203 -6.75 -1.76 -19.36
CA LEU A 203 -6.97 -2.87 -18.43
C LEU A 203 -7.22 -2.38 -17.00
N ALA A 204 -6.46 -1.38 -16.54
CA ALA A 204 -6.67 -0.74 -15.24
C ALA A 204 -8.05 -0.06 -15.16
N LEU A 205 -8.48 0.63 -16.22
CA LEU A 205 -9.80 1.25 -16.31
C LEU A 205 -10.91 0.20 -16.18
N LEU A 206 -10.82 -0.92 -16.92
CA LEU A 206 -11.80 -2.00 -16.84
C LEU A 206 -11.89 -2.60 -15.43
N LEU A 207 -10.76 -2.83 -14.77
CA LEU A 207 -10.71 -3.34 -13.40
C LEU A 207 -11.28 -2.35 -12.39
N LEU A 208 -11.01 -1.05 -12.53
CA LEU A 208 -11.58 -0.01 -11.67
C LEU A 208 -13.09 0.13 -11.86
N LEU A 209 -13.58 0.07 -13.11
CA LEU A 209 -15.02 0.07 -13.40
C LEU A 209 -15.71 -1.20 -12.87
N PHE A 210 -15.05 -2.35 -12.97
CA PHE A 210 -15.55 -3.59 -12.39
C PHE A 210 -15.63 -3.52 -10.86
N CYS A 211 -14.61 -2.94 -10.21
CA CYS A 211 -14.61 -2.62 -8.79
C CYS A 211 -15.78 -1.70 -8.43
N PHE A 212 -15.97 -0.61 -9.17
CA PHE A 212 -17.09 0.31 -8.99
C PHE A 212 -18.45 -0.39 -9.10
N TYR A 213 -18.65 -1.26 -10.10
CA TYR A 213 -19.93 -1.94 -10.30
C TYR A 213 -20.26 -2.94 -9.19
N LYS A 214 -19.27 -3.69 -8.69
CA LYS A 214 -19.50 -4.80 -7.72
C LYS A 214 -19.31 -4.42 -6.26
N CYS A 215 -18.56 -3.37 -5.95
CA CYS A 215 -18.32 -2.89 -4.59
C CYS A 215 -19.35 -1.83 -4.21
N GLU A 216 -20.51 -2.28 -3.73
CA GLU A 216 -21.55 -1.39 -3.22
C GLU A 216 -21.31 -1.03 -1.75
N GLU A 217 -21.43 0.27 -1.44
CA GLU A 217 -21.42 0.76 -0.06
C GLU A 217 -22.71 0.33 0.64
N LYS A 218 -22.65 -0.79 1.37
CA LYS A 218 -23.81 -1.33 2.11
C LYS A 218 -23.99 -0.70 3.49
N VAL A 219 -22.93 -0.17 4.11
CA VAL A 219 -23.01 0.46 5.43
C VAL A 219 -23.39 1.93 5.28
N VAL A 220 -24.64 2.19 4.90
CA VAL A 220 -25.21 3.54 4.89
C VAL A 220 -25.75 3.86 6.29
N ILE A 221 -24.93 4.51 7.12
CA ILE A 221 -25.37 4.96 8.44
C ILE A 221 -26.25 6.22 8.25
N LYS A 222 -27.57 6.03 8.21
CA LYS A 222 -28.57 7.12 8.15
C LYS A 222 -28.42 8.15 9.28
N ALA A 223 -27.79 7.81 10.40
CA ALA A 223 -27.57 8.74 11.51
C ALA A 223 -26.55 9.87 11.21
N ARG A 224 -25.77 9.77 10.12
CA ARG A 224 -24.71 10.75 9.82
C ARG A 224 -25.21 12.06 9.21
N GLU A 225 -26.46 12.14 8.75
CA GLU A 225 -27.09 13.41 8.35
C GLU A 225 -27.24 14.40 9.53
N LYS A 226 -27.25 13.89 10.78
CA LYS A 226 -27.33 14.73 11.99
C LYS A 226 -25.97 15.26 12.48
N GLN A 227 -24.86 14.65 12.06
CA GLN A 227 -23.52 15.17 12.35
C GLN A 227 -23.15 16.21 11.28
N GLY A 228 -23.70 17.42 11.41
CA GLY A 228 -23.27 18.57 10.60
C GLY A 228 -21.74 18.72 10.60
N ASN A 229 -21.18 19.36 9.57
CA ASN A 229 -19.74 19.56 9.33
C ASN A 229 -18.93 19.72 10.63
N VAL A 230 -18.45 18.60 11.19
CA VAL A 230 -17.64 18.62 12.39
C VAL A 230 -16.37 19.39 12.05
N ALA A 231 -16.02 20.38 12.87
CA ALA A 231 -14.84 21.19 12.62
C ALA A 231 -13.60 20.30 12.43
N VAL A 232 -12.81 20.58 11.40
CA VAL A 232 -11.60 19.81 11.05
C VAL A 232 -10.64 19.70 12.23
N LYS A 233 -10.59 20.73 13.10
CA LYS A 233 -9.81 20.71 14.34
C LYS A 233 -10.27 19.63 15.32
N THR A 234 -11.57 19.44 15.48
CA THR A 234 -12.15 18.41 16.35
C THR A 234 -11.89 17.02 15.77
N GLN A 235 -12.00 16.88 14.46
CA GLN A 235 -11.65 15.66 13.74
C GLN A 235 -10.16 15.30 13.92
N LEU A 236 -9.24 16.24 13.69
CA LEU A 236 -7.81 16.01 13.89
C LEU A 236 -7.47 15.70 15.35
N SER A 237 -8.08 16.41 16.30
CA SER A 237 -7.88 16.13 17.72
C SER A 237 -8.39 14.75 18.14
N ALA A 238 -9.52 14.30 17.60
CA ALA A 238 -10.06 12.96 17.83
C ALA A 238 -9.15 11.87 17.25
N LEU A 239 -8.62 12.10 16.05
CA LEU A 239 -7.67 11.22 15.38
C LEU A 239 -6.39 11.01 16.20
N PHE A 240 -5.75 12.11 16.62
CA PHE A 240 -4.48 12.03 17.36
C PHE A 240 -4.62 11.45 18.77
N ARG A 241 -5.83 11.52 19.35
CA ARG A 241 -6.12 10.93 20.67
C ARG A 241 -6.41 9.43 20.59
N ASN A 242 -6.56 8.87 19.39
CA ASN A 242 -6.79 7.45 19.16
C ASN A 242 -5.46 6.68 19.17
N GLN A 243 -5.21 5.91 20.23
CA GLN A 243 -4.00 5.08 20.35
C GLN A 243 -3.87 4.01 19.25
N TYR A 244 -4.99 3.48 18.74
CA TYR A 244 -4.98 2.44 17.72
C TYR A 244 -4.77 3.00 16.32
N PHE A 245 -5.07 4.29 16.12
CA PHE A 245 -4.64 5.00 14.92
C PHE A 245 -3.11 5.02 14.83
N TRP A 246 -2.41 5.44 15.89
CA TRP A 246 -0.94 5.42 15.91
C TRP A 246 -0.37 4.02 15.71
N ALA A 247 -0.96 2.99 16.34
CA ALA A 247 -0.54 1.61 16.11
C ALA A 247 -0.69 1.20 14.64
N SER A 248 -1.84 1.47 14.00
CA SER A 248 -2.05 1.16 12.58
C SER A 248 -1.11 1.93 11.65
N ALA A 249 -0.83 3.20 11.95
CA ALA A 249 0.08 4.04 11.18
C ALA A 249 1.53 3.54 11.29
N ILE A 250 1.98 3.15 12.49
CA ILE A 250 3.32 2.58 12.70
C ILE A 250 3.47 1.26 11.94
N LEU A 251 2.48 0.36 12.01
CA LEU A 251 2.52 -0.92 11.31
C LEU A 251 2.60 -0.73 9.79
N TRP A 252 1.81 0.19 9.23
CA TRP A 252 1.82 0.44 7.78
C TRP A 252 3.11 1.13 7.33
N THR A 253 3.63 2.06 8.14
CA THR A 253 4.93 2.70 7.93
C THR A 253 6.05 1.65 7.96
N ALA A 254 6.07 0.76 8.95
CA ALA A 254 7.05 -0.31 9.06
C ALA A 254 7.02 -1.26 7.85
N GLN A 255 5.84 -1.62 7.36
CA GLN A 255 5.71 -2.39 6.11
C GLN A 255 6.35 -1.65 4.91
N SER A 256 6.14 -0.34 4.79
CA SER A 256 6.70 0.46 3.70
C SER A 256 8.23 0.58 3.79
N VAL A 257 8.75 0.82 5.00
CA VAL A 257 10.19 0.86 5.29
C VAL A 257 10.81 -0.50 4.95
N TYR A 258 10.17 -1.60 5.35
CA TYR A 258 10.63 -2.95 5.03
C TYR A 258 10.77 -3.18 3.53
N TYR A 259 9.73 -2.88 2.73
CA TYR A 259 9.81 -3.01 1.27
C TYR A 259 10.91 -2.16 0.66
N THR A 260 11.17 -0.98 1.24
CA THR A 260 12.24 -0.08 0.78
C THR A 260 13.63 -0.62 1.13
N VAL A 261 13.81 -1.12 2.36
CA VAL A 261 15.05 -1.75 2.81
C VAL A 261 15.39 -2.94 1.93
N VAL A 262 14.43 -3.85 1.71
CA VAL A 262 14.64 -5.02 0.84
C VAL A 262 14.86 -4.61 -0.61
N GLY A 263 14.07 -3.66 -1.12
CA GLY A 263 14.17 -3.19 -2.50
C GLY A 263 15.51 -2.55 -2.85
N ILE A 264 16.11 -1.80 -1.91
CA ILE A 264 17.39 -1.15 -2.13
C ILE A 264 18.56 -2.08 -1.77
N ALA A 265 18.52 -2.73 -0.59
CA ALA A 265 19.68 -3.47 -0.09
C ALA A 265 19.89 -4.81 -0.78
N LEU A 266 18.84 -5.53 -1.19
CA LEU A 266 18.96 -6.87 -1.77
C LEU A 266 19.76 -6.89 -3.10
N PRO A 267 19.52 -6.00 -4.09
CA PRO A 267 20.33 -5.95 -5.30
C PRO A 267 21.82 -5.73 -5.02
N TYR A 268 22.15 -4.79 -4.12
CA TYR A 268 23.53 -4.49 -3.75
C TYR A 268 24.19 -5.66 -3.03
N TYR A 269 23.45 -6.34 -2.16
CA TYR A 269 23.92 -7.51 -1.44
C TYR A 269 24.21 -8.68 -2.41
N CYS A 270 23.33 -8.98 -3.36
CA CYS A 270 23.58 -10.03 -4.36
C CYS A 270 24.81 -9.72 -5.23
N ARG A 271 24.97 -8.46 -5.64
CA ARG A 271 26.08 -8.02 -6.49
C ARG A 271 27.43 -8.08 -5.79
N TYR A 272 27.52 -7.52 -4.58
CA TYR A 272 28.81 -7.25 -3.93
C TYR A 272 29.17 -8.25 -2.83
N VAL A 273 28.20 -8.96 -2.24
CA VAL A 273 28.45 -9.98 -1.21
C VAL A 273 28.41 -11.38 -1.81
N LEU A 274 27.36 -11.70 -2.59
CA LEU A 274 27.24 -13.01 -3.23
C LEU A 274 28.00 -13.14 -4.57
N GLY A 275 28.42 -12.01 -5.15
CA GLY A 275 29.23 -11.97 -6.37
C GLY A 275 28.48 -12.29 -7.67
N ASP A 276 27.15 -12.46 -7.64
CA ASP A 276 26.33 -12.75 -8.83
C ASP A 276 24.98 -11.99 -8.79
N ASP A 277 24.79 -11.12 -9.78
CA ASP A 277 23.58 -10.31 -9.96
C ASP A 277 22.34 -11.16 -10.28
N THR A 278 22.51 -12.38 -10.80
CA THR A 278 21.38 -13.27 -11.16
C THR A 278 20.63 -13.79 -9.94
N PHE A 279 21.30 -13.89 -8.79
CA PHE A 279 20.70 -14.36 -7.54
C PHE A 279 19.62 -13.41 -7.00
N TYR A 280 19.68 -12.11 -7.32
CA TYR A 280 18.67 -11.13 -6.93
C TYR A 280 17.27 -11.55 -7.35
N SER A 281 17.11 -11.94 -8.62
CA SER A 281 15.80 -12.27 -9.20
C SER A 281 15.21 -13.49 -8.51
N SER A 282 16.02 -14.53 -8.26
CA SER A 282 15.60 -15.75 -7.59
C SER A 282 15.13 -15.49 -6.15
N ILE A 283 15.92 -14.73 -5.38
CA ILE A 283 15.60 -14.43 -3.97
C ILE A 283 14.35 -13.54 -3.87
N PHE A 284 14.27 -12.48 -4.68
CA PHE A 284 13.15 -11.54 -4.66
C PHE A 284 11.83 -12.20 -5.08
N VAL A 285 11.87 -13.05 -6.12
CA VAL A 285 10.69 -13.79 -6.59
C VAL A 285 10.26 -14.82 -5.54
N ALA A 286 11.19 -15.57 -4.94
CA ALA A 286 10.87 -16.54 -3.90
C ALA A 286 10.17 -15.88 -2.71
N GLU A 287 10.73 -14.77 -2.21
CA GLU A 287 10.12 -14.02 -1.12
C GLU A 287 8.73 -13.48 -1.48
N THR A 288 8.61 -12.84 -2.66
CA THR A 288 7.34 -12.24 -3.08
C THR A 288 6.26 -13.30 -3.29
N ALA A 289 6.62 -14.45 -3.87
CA ALA A 289 5.72 -15.59 -4.04
C ALA A 289 5.24 -16.13 -2.67
N CYS A 290 6.16 -16.28 -1.71
CA CYS A 290 5.80 -16.66 -0.34
C CYS A 290 4.86 -15.63 0.29
N ILE A 291 5.12 -14.33 0.15
CA ILE A 291 4.23 -13.28 0.67
C ILE A 291 2.83 -13.45 0.08
N ILE A 292 2.69 -13.60 -1.24
CA ILE A 292 1.37 -13.72 -1.89
C ILE A 292 0.61 -14.96 -1.40
N ILE A 293 1.26 -16.13 -1.42
CA ILE A 293 0.65 -17.42 -1.06
C ILE A 293 0.25 -17.41 0.41
N PHE A 294 1.18 -17.06 1.30
CA PHE A 294 0.91 -17.09 2.74
C PHE A 294 0.00 -15.96 3.20
N THR A 295 -0.09 -14.83 2.49
CA THR A 295 -1.10 -13.79 2.73
C THR A 295 -2.50 -14.38 2.51
N PHE A 296 -2.70 -15.17 1.45
CA PHE A 296 -3.98 -15.83 1.20
C PHE A 296 -4.29 -16.92 2.25
N LEU A 297 -3.29 -17.73 2.59
CA LEU A 297 -3.43 -18.80 3.61
C LEU A 297 -3.64 -18.26 5.02
N SER A 298 -3.18 -17.03 5.32
CA SER A 298 -3.32 -16.39 6.63
C SER A 298 -4.78 -16.21 7.07
N SER A 299 -5.73 -16.26 6.12
CA SER A 299 -7.16 -16.26 6.40
C SER A 299 -7.58 -17.30 7.44
N ILE A 300 -7.05 -18.52 7.34
CA ILE A 300 -7.40 -19.64 8.23
C ILE A 300 -6.98 -19.37 9.69
N PRO A 301 -5.69 -19.08 9.99
CA PRO A 301 -5.26 -18.82 11.36
C PRO A 301 -5.86 -17.53 11.92
N ILE A 302 -6.08 -16.49 11.10
CA ILE A 302 -6.72 -15.24 11.56
C ILE A 302 -8.10 -15.52 12.16
N ARG A 303 -8.87 -16.43 11.55
CA ARG A 303 -10.20 -16.81 12.04
C ARG A 303 -10.16 -17.45 13.43
N LYS A 304 -9.12 -18.24 13.71
CA LYS A 304 -9.03 -19.07 14.92
C LYS A 304 -8.32 -18.36 16.07
N TYR A 305 -7.27 -17.60 15.77
CA TYR A 305 -6.36 -17.04 16.78
C TYR A 305 -6.41 -15.52 16.90
N GLY A 306 -7.13 -14.84 16.01
CA GLY A 306 -7.24 -13.37 15.97
C GLY A 306 -6.09 -12.72 15.19
N LYS A 307 -6.35 -11.51 14.68
CA LYS A 307 -5.43 -10.79 13.77
C LYS A 307 -4.10 -10.50 14.44
N ARG A 308 -4.14 -10.03 15.69
CA ARG A 308 -2.96 -9.61 16.44
C ARG A 308 -2.01 -10.78 16.67
N ASN A 309 -2.52 -11.90 17.15
CA ASN A 309 -1.67 -13.04 17.52
C ASN A 309 -1.06 -13.68 16.27
N VAL A 310 -1.79 -13.72 15.16
CA VAL A 310 -1.29 -14.28 13.90
C VAL A 310 -0.23 -13.38 13.26
N ALA A 311 -0.44 -12.05 13.27
CA ALA A 311 0.60 -11.10 12.86
C ALA A 311 1.85 -11.19 13.75
N LEU A 312 1.67 -11.28 15.08
CA LEU A 312 2.78 -11.39 16.03
C LEU A 312 3.58 -12.69 15.80
N CYS A 313 2.92 -13.84 15.66
CA CYS A 313 3.59 -15.10 15.35
C CYS A 313 4.38 -15.03 14.04
N GLY A 314 3.81 -14.40 13.00
CA GLY A 314 4.48 -14.19 11.73
C GLY A 314 5.76 -13.36 11.87
N ILE A 315 5.70 -12.23 12.56
CA ILE A 315 6.87 -11.35 12.71
C ILE A 315 7.94 -11.98 13.63
N VAL A 316 7.54 -12.74 14.65
CA VAL A 316 8.50 -13.52 15.45
C VAL A 316 9.21 -14.56 14.57
N LEU A 317 8.49 -15.26 13.69
CA LEU A 317 9.09 -16.19 12.73
C LEU A 317 10.05 -15.48 11.76
N ALA A 318 9.67 -14.31 11.24
CA ALA A 318 10.54 -13.50 10.38
C ALA A 318 11.80 -13.02 11.12
N THR A 319 11.67 -12.69 12.41
CA THR A 319 12.80 -12.30 13.26
C THR A 319 13.76 -13.47 13.49
N ILE A 320 13.23 -14.67 13.76
CA ILE A 320 14.04 -15.88 13.90
C ILE A 320 14.77 -16.19 12.59
N GLY A 321 14.09 -16.12 11.44
CA GLY A 321 14.71 -16.27 10.12
C GLY A 321 15.87 -15.31 9.92
N GLN A 322 15.66 -14.03 10.24
CA GLN A 322 16.69 -13.00 10.13
C GLN A 322 17.88 -13.26 11.06
N VAL A 323 17.65 -13.74 12.29
CA VAL A 323 18.74 -14.09 13.23
C VAL A 323 19.51 -15.32 12.74
N LEU A 324 18.83 -16.33 12.19
CA LEU A 324 19.48 -17.50 11.60
C LEU A 324 20.37 -17.11 10.42
N PHE A 325 19.92 -16.15 9.61
CA PHE A 325 20.66 -15.61 8.49
C PHE A 325 21.94 -14.85 8.90
N MET A 326 21.97 -14.25 10.10
CA MET A 326 23.17 -13.56 10.62
C MET A 326 24.36 -14.49 10.87
N PHE A 327 24.14 -15.81 11.01
CA PHE A 327 25.23 -16.76 11.24
C PHE A 327 25.97 -17.20 9.97
N ASN A 328 25.32 -17.11 8.80
CA ASN A 328 25.92 -17.52 7.53
C ASN A 328 25.41 -16.61 6.41
N SER A 329 25.86 -15.36 6.43
CA SER A 329 25.45 -14.32 5.49
C SER A 329 26.11 -14.43 4.12
N ASP A 330 27.00 -15.39 3.89
CA ASP A 330 27.84 -15.41 2.68
C ASP A 330 27.39 -16.50 1.69
N ASP A 331 26.47 -17.39 2.11
CA ASP A 331 25.94 -18.48 1.29
C ASP A 331 24.58 -18.11 0.69
N TYR A 332 24.46 -18.25 -0.63
CA TYR A 332 23.24 -18.06 -1.40
C TYR A 332 22.06 -18.90 -0.86
N HIS A 333 22.30 -20.16 -0.47
CA HIS A 333 21.22 -21.04 -0.02
C HIS A 333 20.63 -20.56 1.32
N TRP A 334 21.48 -20.00 2.19
CA TRP A 334 21.05 -19.39 3.44
C TRP A 334 20.28 -18.09 3.19
N ALA A 335 20.71 -17.27 2.23
CA ALA A 335 19.98 -16.08 1.83
C ALA A 335 18.59 -16.41 1.25
N LEU A 336 18.50 -17.45 0.41
CA LEU A 336 17.24 -17.94 -0.14
C LEU A 336 16.31 -18.52 0.93
N ALA A 337 16.84 -19.33 1.84
CA ALA A 337 16.08 -19.88 2.96
C ALA A 337 15.54 -18.77 3.88
N ASN A 338 16.36 -17.76 4.18
CA ASN A 338 15.92 -16.59 4.94
C ASN A 338 14.80 -15.84 4.22
N ALA A 339 14.94 -15.58 2.92
CA ALA A 339 13.94 -14.89 2.13
C ALA A 339 12.58 -15.62 2.14
N ILE A 340 12.59 -16.95 2.10
CA ILE A 340 11.38 -17.78 2.23
C ILE A 340 10.78 -17.65 3.64
N ILE A 341 11.58 -17.82 4.70
CA ILE A 341 11.10 -17.70 6.09
C ILE A 341 10.53 -16.30 6.35
N ARG A 342 11.22 -15.28 5.87
CA ARG A 342 10.83 -13.88 5.98
C ARG A 342 9.54 -13.59 5.21
N GLY A 343 9.40 -14.12 4.00
CA GLY A 343 8.16 -14.02 3.22
C GLY A 343 6.96 -14.67 3.92
N ILE A 344 7.17 -15.85 4.53
CA ILE A 344 6.14 -16.55 5.33
C ILE A 344 5.78 -15.75 6.57
N GLY A 345 6.78 -15.21 7.29
CA GLY A 345 6.56 -14.46 8.52
C GLY A 345 5.93 -13.08 8.31
N PHE A 346 6.27 -12.41 7.20
CA PHE A 346 5.72 -11.09 6.88
C PHE A 346 4.29 -11.14 6.31
N ALA A 347 3.93 -12.23 5.63
CA ALA A 347 2.61 -12.41 5.02
C ALA A 347 1.42 -12.15 5.98
N PRO A 348 1.39 -12.70 7.22
CA PRO A 348 0.36 -12.40 8.21
C PRO A 348 0.17 -10.91 8.51
N LEU A 349 1.26 -10.13 8.61
CA LEU A 349 1.17 -8.70 8.86
C LEU A 349 0.57 -7.97 7.66
N ASN A 350 1.04 -8.32 6.46
CA ASN A 350 0.55 -7.76 5.20
C ASN A 350 -0.96 -8.01 5.03
N ALA A 351 -1.43 -9.21 5.40
CA ALA A 351 -2.84 -9.60 5.33
C ALA A 351 -3.78 -8.72 6.17
N VAL A 352 -3.41 -8.39 7.41
CA VAL A 352 -4.31 -7.75 8.39
C VAL A 352 -4.21 -6.22 8.43
N LEU A 353 -3.30 -5.63 7.65
CA LEU A 353 -2.93 -4.22 7.75
C LEU A 353 -4.11 -3.25 7.60
N PHE A 354 -4.93 -3.43 6.56
CA PHE A 354 -6.13 -2.60 6.37
C PHE A 354 -7.25 -2.98 7.34
N GLY A 355 -7.23 -4.21 7.86
CA GLY A 355 -8.07 -4.64 8.98
C GLY A 355 -7.82 -3.79 10.24
N PHE A 356 -6.55 -3.55 10.59
CA PHE A 356 -6.19 -2.69 11.72
C PHE A 356 -6.64 -1.24 11.52
N CYS A 357 -6.54 -0.71 10.30
CA CYS A 357 -7.06 0.63 9.98
C CYS A 357 -8.59 0.68 10.20
N GLY A 358 -9.31 -0.34 9.75
CA GLY A 358 -10.76 -0.47 10.00
C GLY A 358 -11.11 -0.61 11.48
N ASP A 359 -10.30 -1.32 12.26
CA ASP A 359 -10.54 -1.47 13.70
C ASP A 359 -10.28 -0.14 14.45
N ALA A 360 -9.28 0.64 14.02
CA ALA A 360 -9.02 1.97 14.55
C ALA A 360 -10.18 2.95 14.27
N VAL A 361 -10.85 2.82 13.12
CA VAL A 361 -12.06 3.60 12.79
C VAL A 361 -13.18 3.30 13.79
N GLU A 362 -13.48 2.03 14.03
CA GLU A 362 -14.58 1.64 14.93
C GLU A 362 -14.31 2.08 16.37
N TYR A 363 -13.06 1.93 16.84
CA TYR A 363 -12.68 2.42 18.16
C TYR A 363 -12.78 3.95 18.29
N GLY A 364 -12.34 4.67 17.25
CA GLY A 364 -12.46 6.13 17.17
C GLY A 364 -13.91 6.58 17.28
N GLN A 365 -14.81 5.91 16.55
CA GLN A 365 -16.24 6.17 16.61
C GLN A 365 -16.81 5.87 18.01
N TRP A 366 -16.41 4.76 18.63
CA TRP A 366 -16.92 4.40 19.97
C TRP A 366 -16.57 5.43 21.05
N LYS A 367 -15.35 5.98 21.02
CA LYS A 367 -14.88 6.96 22.01
C LYS A 367 -15.31 8.39 21.71
N THR A 368 -15.19 8.82 20.46
CA THR A 368 -15.33 10.25 20.09
C THR A 368 -16.68 10.55 19.44
N ARG A 369 -17.48 9.53 19.16
CA ARG A 369 -18.73 9.58 18.37
C ARG A 369 -18.55 10.05 16.92
N VAL A 370 -17.33 10.46 16.53
CA VAL A 370 -17.01 10.84 15.15
C VAL A 370 -16.37 9.66 14.45
N ARG A 371 -16.97 9.20 13.35
CA ARG A 371 -16.40 8.15 12.47
C ARG A 371 -15.50 8.81 11.44
N GLN A 372 -14.22 8.43 11.39
CA GLN A 372 -13.17 9.09 10.59
C GLN A 372 -12.43 8.09 9.68
N GLU A 373 -13.12 7.52 8.70
CA GLU A 373 -12.53 6.53 7.79
C GLU A 373 -11.51 7.14 6.84
N GLY A 374 -11.88 8.21 6.13
CA GLY A 374 -11.03 8.86 5.15
C GLY A 374 -9.72 9.36 5.78
N MET A 375 -9.81 9.99 6.95
CA MET A 375 -8.64 10.52 7.66
C MET A 375 -7.68 9.44 8.19
N ILE A 376 -8.20 8.33 8.74
CA ILE A 376 -7.34 7.26 9.27
C ILE A 376 -6.54 6.62 8.13
N PHE A 377 -7.20 6.34 7.00
CA PHE A 377 -6.53 5.79 5.82
C PHE A 377 -5.57 6.81 5.18
N SER A 378 -5.93 8.09 5.08
CA SER A 378 -5.03 9.10 4.52
C SER A 378 -3.78 9.28 5.37
N ALA A 379 -3.93 9.38 6.69
CA ALA A 379 -2.80 9.60 7.57
C ALA A 379 -1.88 8.37 7.65
N GLY A 380 -2.45 7.15 7.55
CA GLY A 380 -1.66 5.94 7.34
C GLY A 380 -0.88 5.95 6.02
N SER A 381 -1.49 6.40 4.92
CA SER A 381 -0.86 6.49 3.60
C SER A 381 0.32 7.47 3.63
N VAL A 382 0.15 8.63 4.26
CA VAL A 382 1.24 9.58 4.49
C VAL A 382 2.40 8.93 5.25
N GLY A 383 2.09 8.17 6.31
CA GLY A 383 3.08 7.40 7.06
C GLY A 383 3.90 6.47 6.16
N THR A 384 3.27 5.77 5.23
CA THR A 384 4.00 4.89 4.30
C THR A 384 4.92 5.61 3.34
N LYS A 385 4.48 6.74 2.78
CA LYS A 385 5.27 7.49 1.81
C LYS A 385 6.47 8.15 2.48
N LEU A 386 6.25 8.75 3.65
CA LEU A 386 7.32 9.31 4.47
C LEU A 386 8.27 8.22 4.96
N GLY A 387 7.76 7.09 5.43
CA GLY A 387 8.56 5.95 5.86
C GLY A 387 9.48 5.43 4.76
N ALA A 388 8.96 5.19 3.55
CA ALA A 388 9.76 4.79 2.40
C ALA A 388 10.81 5.84 2.03
N GLY A 389 10.43 7.13 1.98
CA GLY A 389 11.36 8.22 1.65
C GLY A 389 12.50 8.35 2.65
N ILE A 390 12.19 8.32 3.96
CA ILE A 390 13.18 8.39 5.04
C ILE A 390 14.09 7.15 4.99
N ALA A 391 13.53 5.96 4.81
CA ALA A 391 14.31 4.72 4.68
C ALA A 391 15.29 4.79 3.51
N ALA A 392 14.83 5.22 2.34
CA ALA A 392 15.68 5.37 1.16
C ALA A 392 16.80 6.39 1.39
N ALA A 393 16.49 7.54 2.01
CA ALA A 393 17.47 8.57 2.33
C ALA A 393 18.52 8.09 3.34
N VAL A 394 18.09 7.39 4.41
CA VAL A 394 19.00 6.83 5.42
C VAL A 394 19.91 5.78 4.81
N ILE A 395 19.39 4.83 4.03
CA ILE A 395 20.20 3.80 3.38
C ILE A 395 21.20 4.43 2.40
N SER A 396 20.74 5.37 1.57
CA SER A 396 21.61 6.05 0.60
C SER A 396 22.69 6.88 1.30
N GLY A 397 22.36 7.55 2.41
CA GLY A 397 23.31 8.28 3.24
C GLY A 397 24.36 7.36 3.87
N LEU A 398 23.95 6.20 4.41
CA LEU A 398 24.86 5.19 4.96
C LEU A 398 25.82 4.65 3.90
N LEU A 399 25.34 4.41 2.68
CA LEU A 399 26.17 3.99 1.54
C LEU A 399 27.13 5.11 1.08
N SER A 400 26.69 6.36 1.07
CA SER A 400 27.56 7.49 0.73
C SER A 400 28.65 7.69 1.78
N LEU A 401 28.34 7.54 3.07
CA LEU A 401 29.29 7.67 4.17
C LEU A 401 30.32 6.53 4.20
N SER A 402 29.93 5.33 3.74
CA SER A 402 30.85 4.18 3.65
C SER A 402 31.81 4.26 2.46
N GLY A 403 31.69 5.29 1.62
CA GLY A 403 32.54 5.51 0.45
C GLY A 403 32.14 4.72 -0.78
N TYR A 404 30.85 4.34 -0.90
CA TYR A 404 30.36 3.59 -2.06
C TYR A 404 30.68 4.30 -3.39
N VAL A 405 31.39 3.60 -4.27
CA VAL A 405 31.79 4.14 -5.58
C VAL A 405 30.74 3.75 -6.62
N SER A 406 30.05 4.73 -7.20
CA SER A 406 29.05 4.42 -8.24
C SER A 406 29.74 3.87 -9.50
N SER A 407 29.13 2.87 -10.15
CA SER A 407 29.67 2.23 -11.37
C SER A 407 29.93 3.21 -12.54
N SER A 408 29.35 4.41 -12.49
CA SER A 408 29.59 5.51 -13.44
C SER A 408 30.94 6.22 -13.26
N SER A 409 31.61 6.06 -12.11
CA SER A 409 32.92 6.68 -11.80
C SER A 409 34.13 5.78 -12.07
N GLY A 410 33.93 4.68 -12.80
CA GLY A 410 34.99 3.74 -13.18
C GLY A 410 34.92 2.43 -12.40
N SER A 411 35.40 1.36 -13.05
CA SER A 411 35.44 -0.04 -12.58
C SER A 411 36.35 -0.27 -11.37
N GLY A 412 36.22 0.55 -10.32
CA GLY A 412 36.93 0.40 -9.06
C GLY A 412 36.28 -0.68 -8.20
N VAL A 413 37.11 -1.57 -7.66
CA VAL A 413 36.73 -2.48 -6.57
C VAL A 413 36.12 -1.64 -5.44
N GLN A 414 34.95 -2.03 -4.93
CA GLN A 414 34.31 -1.32 -3.82
C GLN A 414 35.19 -1.37 -2.57
N PRO A 415 35.28 -0.29 -1.78
CA PRO A 415 35.98 -0.34 -0.50
C PRO A 415 35.27 -1.33 0.43
N GLN A 416 36.04 -2.05 1.24
CA GLN A 416 35.51 -3.05 2.18
C GLN A 416 34.46 -2.44 3.12
N SER A 417 34.63 -1.18 3.54
CA SER A 417 33.66 -0.43 4.34
C SER A 417 32.28 -0.33 3.68
N ALA A 418 32.22 -0.21 2.35
CA ALA A 418 30.95 -0.15 1.62
C ALA A 418 30.28 -1.52 1.54
N ILE A 419 31.06 -2.59 1.35
CA ILE A 419 30.56 -3.98 1.35
C ILE A 419 30.02 -4.34 2.74
N ASP A 420 30.76 -4.03 3.79
CA ASP A 420 30.34 -4.28 5.18
C ASP A 420 29.07 -3.49 5.52
N MET A 421 28.96 -2.24 5.04
CA MET A 421 27.75 -1.43 5.22
C MET A 421 26.55 -2.04 4.49
N ILE A 422 26.71 -2.50 3.24
CA ILE A 422 25.65 -3.17 2.47
C ILE A 422 25.17 -4.41 3.23
N ASN A 423 26.10 -5.23 3.72
CA ASN A 423 25.78 -6.43 4.49
C ASN A 423 25.03 -6.07 5.79
N ASN A 424 25.53 -5.09 6.55
CA ASN A 424 24.92 -4.64 7.79
C ASN A 424 23.52 -4.05 7.60
N VAL A 425 23.29 -3.27 6.54
CA VAL A 425 21.97 -2.71 6.24
C VAL A 425 20.97 -3.83 5.92
N TYR A 426 21.39 -4.85 5.16
CA TYR A 426 20.52 -5.97 4.82
C TYR A 426 20.24 -6.87 6.05
N LEU A 427 21.26 -7.14 6.87
CA LEU A 427 21.17 -7.97 8.08
C LEU A 427 20.36 -7.31 9.20
N TYR A 428 20.74 -6.09 9.59
CA TYR A 428 20.18 -5.43 10.77
C TYR A 428 18.97 -4.55 10.46
N GLY A 429 18.85 -4.04 9.23
CA GLY A 429 17.77 -3.13 8.85
C GLY A 429 16.38 -3.74 9.03
N SER A 430 16.20 -5.00 8.62
CA SER A 430 14.94 -5.73 8.83
C SER A 430 14.72 -6.12 10.30
N PHE A 431 15.80 -6.43 11.03
CA PHE A 431 15.73 -6.90 12.42
C PHE A 431 15.19 -5.80 13.37
N PHE A 432 15.75 -4.59 13.31
CA PHE A 432 15.28 -3.49 14.15
C PHE A 432 13.83 -3.12 13.84
N LEU A 433 13.44 -3.22 12.57
CA LEU A 433 12.07 -2.97 12.13
C LEU A 433 11.09 -3.97 12.73
N TRP A 434 11.44 -5.26 12.77
CA TRP A 434 10.62 -6.28 13.42
C TRP A 434 10.44 -6.08 14.92
N ILE A 435 11.47 -5.60 15.61
CA ILE A 435 11.36 -5.26 17.04
C ILE A 435 10.29 -4.17 17.25
N VAL A 436 10.31 -3.10 16.45
CA VAL A 436 9.31 -2.02 16.53
C VAL A 436 7.90 -2.55 16.27
N VAL A 437 7.74 -3.44 15.29
CA VAL A 437 6.45 -4.09 14.97
C VAL A 437 5.97 -4.98 16.12
N ILE A 438 6.86 -5.80 16.70
CA ILE A 438 6.54 -6.67 17.85
C ILE A 438 6.06 -5.84 19.03
N ILE A 439 6.81 -4.79 19.40
CA ILE A 439 6.44 -3.89 20.50
C ILE A 439 5.05 -3.29 20.25
N THR A 440 4.81 -2.79 19.04
CA THR A 440 3.51 -2.20 18.66
C THR A 440 2.37 -3.20 18.78
N LEU A 441 2.57 -4.45 18.33
CA LEU A 441 1.57 -5.51 18.41
C LEU A 441 1.32 -5.98 19.85
N LEU A 442 2.33 -5.96 20.74
CA LEU A 442 2.17 -6.29 22.15
C LEU A 442 1.27 -5.28 22.89
N PHE A 443 1.39 -3.98 22.55
CA PHE A 443 0.51 -2.93 23.08
C PHE A 443 -0.88 -2.93 22.44
N TYR A 444 -1.06 -3.62 21.30
CA TYR A 444 -2.35 -3.74 20.64
C TYR A 444 -3.31 -4.65 21.44
N ARG A 445 -4.16 -4.06 22.28
CA ARG A 445 -5.17 -4.78 23.08
C ARG A 445 -6.57 -4.83 22.45
N LEU A 446 -6.75 -4.21 21.27
CA LEU A 446 -8.09 -4.00 20.69
C LEU A 446 -8.79 -5.31 20.31
N ASP A 447 -8.05 -6.34 19.89
CA ASP A 447 -8.62 -7.63 19.45
C ASP A 447 -9.51 -8.28 20.54
N LYS A 448 -9.18 -8.07 21.83
CA LYS A 448 -9.97 -8.58 22.96
C LYS A 448 -11.20 -7.72 23.28
N GLN A 449 -11.14 -6.43 23.00
CA GLN A 449 -12.20 -5.45 23.30
C GLN A 449 -13.16 -5.26 22.13
N TYR A 450 -12.77 -5.65 20.93
CA TYR A 450 -13.51 -5.46 19.69
C TYR A 450 -14.94 -6.03 19.73
N PRO A 451 -15.20 -7.25 20.27
CA PRO A 451 -16.56 -7.79 20.34
C PRO A 451 -17.51 -6.93 21.19
N GLN A 452 -17.02 -6.43 22.33
CA GLN A 452 -17.79 -5.57 23.25
C GLN A 452 -18.08 -4.20 22.61
N ILE A 453 -17.06 -3.58 22.01
CA ILE A 453 -17.20 -2.29 21.32
C ILE A 453 -18.25 -2.37 20.21
N MET A 454 -18.21 -3.45 19.42
CA MET A 454 -19.16 -3.65 18.33
C MET A 454 -20.59 -3.89 18.84
N GLN A 455 -20.74 -4.59 19.96
CA GLN A 455 -22.04 -4.81 20.58
C GLN A 455 -22.63 -3.49 21.10
N GLU A 456 -21.85 -2.68 21.82
CA GLU A 456 -22.29 -1.36 22.28
C GLU A 456 -22.60 -0.40 21.13
N LEU A 457 -21.82 -0.41 20.05
CA LEU A 457 -22.10 0.39 18.85
C LEU A 457 -23.43 0.02 18.22
N LYS A 458 -23.73 -1.28 18.09
CA LYS A 458 -25.02 -1.77 17.59
C LYS A 458 -26.18 -1.34 18.49
N GLU A 459 -26.00 -1.42 19.80
CA GLU A 459 -27.01 -0.97 20.77
C GLU A 459 -27.25 0.54 20.70
N ARG A 460 -26.19 1.36 20.61
CA ARG A 460 -26.32 2.82 20.46
C ARG A 460 -26.99 3.22 19.15
N GLU A 461 -26.71 2.50 18.08
CA GLU A 461 -27.38 2.73 16.80
C GLU A 461 -28.86 2.33 16.86
N ALA A 462 -29.19 1.22 17.52
CA ALA A 462 -30.57 0.83 17.78
C ALA A 462 -31.32 1.87 18.64
N ARG A 463 -30.61 2.57 19.54
CA ARG A 463 -31.14 3.70 20.33
C ARG A 463 -31.15 5.04 19.58
N GLY A 464 -30.54 5.14 18.40
CA GLY A 464 -30.44 6.39 17.64
C GLY A 464 -29.50 7.45 18.23
N GLU A 465 -28.55 7.06 19.10
CA GLU A 465 -27.67 7.96 19.88
C GLU A 465 -26.30 8.23 19.23
N MET A 466 -26.20 7.99 17.91
CA MET A 466 -24.95 8.07 17.14
C MET A 466 -24.46 9.50 16.89
#